data_AF-A0A974C2R0-F1
#
_entry.id   AF-A0A974C2R0-F1
#
_cell.length_a   1.000
_cell.length_b   1.000
_cell.length_c   1.000
_cell.angle_alpha   90.00
_cell.angle_beta   90.00
_cell.angle_gamma   90.00
#
_symmetry.space_group_name_H-M   'P 1'
#
loop_
_entity.id
_entity.type
_entity.pdbx_description
1 polymer ?
#
loop_
_entity_poly.entity_id
_entity_poly.type
_entity_poly.pdbx_seq_one_letter_code
_entity_poly.pdbx_strand_id
1 'polypeptide(L)'
;MPTLKECICCCEIRNAFDIIEQGTNCIVESPFFINQCLNEDKVYFNLRLAKNMTRRPSDDDYLRYLRMMAYRTFTIWTHKFLGKRNRRPVPACVVKAIRTVCPDFFSLYRGFIPLDDYAAADMAFDLE
;
A
#
# COMPACT_ATOMS: atom_id res chain seq x y z
N MET A 1 -6.65 9.19 10.82
CA MET A 1 -6.44 8.60 12.17
C MET A 1 -5.65 7.31 12.01
N PRO A 2 -4.55 7.06 12.73
CA PRO A 2 -4.01 5.71 12.82
C PRO A 2 -4.78 4.97 13.92
N THR A 3 -5.49 3.90 13.57
CA THR A 3 -6.01 2.98 14.59
C THR A 3 -4.83 2.19 15.19
N LEU A 4 -4.94 1.69 16.43
CA LEU A 4 -3.91 0.83 17.05
C LEU A 4 -3.48 -0.33 16.13
N LYS A 5 -4.40 -0.83 15.29
CA LYS A 5 -4.16 -1.89 14.30
C LYS A 5 -3.25 -1.47 13.13
N GLU A 6 -3.10 -0.17 12.88
CA GLU A 6 -2.25 0.40 11.82
C GLU A 6 -0.88 0.87 12.34
N CYS A 7 -0.71 0.96 13.66
CA CYS A 7 0.53 1.38 14.32
C CYS A 7 1.54 0.23 14.47
N ILE A 8 1.80 -0.52 13.38
CA ILE A 8 2.68 -1.69 13.40
C ILE A 8 4.02 -1.32 12.76
N CYS A 9 5.13 -1.71 13.39
CA CYS A 9 6.46 -1.59 12.82
C CYS A 9 6.74 -2.67 11.76
N CYS A 10 7.56 -2.38 10.76
CA CYS A 10 7.99 -3.40 9.79
C CYS A 10 8.75 -4.55 10.45
N CYS A 11 9.42 -4.32 11.59
CA CYS A 11 10.14 -5.34 12.33
C CYS A 11 9.22 -6.26 13.15
N GLU A 12 7.97 -5.84 13.42
CA GLU A 12 6.98 -6.68 14.11
C GLU A 12 6.32 -7.68 13.16
N ILE A 13 6.35 -7.40 11.86
CA ILE A 13 5.84 -8.32 10.84
C ILE A 13 6.95 -9.28 10.46
N ARG A 14 6.86 -10.53 10.94
CA ARG A 14 7.86 -11.58 10.69
C ARG A 14 8.31 -11.66 9.23
N ASN A 15 7.37 -11.76 8.29
CA ASN A 15 7.72 -11.85 6.87
C ASN A 15 8.43 -10.60 6.33
N ALA A 16 8.15 -9.42 6.88
CA ALA A 16 8.84 -8.19 6.49
C ALA A 16 10.22 -8.14 7.14
N PHE A 17 10.35 -8.55 8.39
CA PHE A 17 11.63 -8.68 9.08
C PHE A 17 12.58 -9.65 8.38
N ASP A 18 12.08 -10.80 7.93
CA ASP A 18 12.86 -11.84 7.26
C ASP A 18 13.48 -11.37 5.92
N ILE A 19 12.96 -10.31 5.31
CA ILE A 19 13.46 -9.76 4.03
C ILE A 19 14.24 -8.45 4.20
N ILE A 20 14.36 -7.92 5.42
CA ILE A 20 15.22 -6.78 5.70
C ILE A 20 16.68 -7.25 5.54
N GLU A 21 17.44 -6.58 4.68
CA GLU A 21 18.81 -6.94 4.37
C GLU A 21 19.74 -6.67 5.58
N GLN A 22 20.76 -7.51 5.74
CA GLN A 22 21.77 -7.34 6.79
C GLN A 22 22.45 -5.97 6.66
N GLY A 23 22.24 -5.10 7.64
CA GLY A 23 22.77 -3.74 7.66
C GLY A 23 21.73 -2.63 7.49
N THR A 24 20.47 -2.96 7.21
CA THR A 24 19.35 -2.01 7.21
C THR A 24 18.49 -2.18 8.45
N ASN A 25 17.99 -1.06 9.00
CA ASN A 25 17.16 -1.08 10.22
C ASN A 25 15.66 -0.98 9.89
N CYS A 26 15.31 -0.59 8.66
CA CYS A 26 13.94 -0.45 8.23
C CYS A 26 13.74 -0.95 6.80
N ILE A 27 12.59 -1.58 6.54
CA ILE A 27 12.24 -2.09 5.21
C ILE A 27 12.17 -1.00 4.13
N VAL A 28 11.93 0.25 4.53
CA VAL A 28 11.86 1.39 3.59
C VAL A 28 13.23 1.81 3.06
N GLU A 29 14.31 1.38 3.70
CA GLU A 29 15.69 1.60 3.26
C GLU A 29 16.12 0.59 2.20
N SER A 30 15.37 -0.51 2.04
CA SER A 30 15.67 -1.53 1.04
C SER A 30 15.65 -0.92 -0.37
N PRO A 31 16.71 -1.14 -1.18
CA PRO A 31 16.74 -0.70 -2.58
C PRO A 31 15.57 -1.27 -3.38
N PHE A 32 15.15 -2.50 -3.06
CA PHE A 32 14.00 -3.14 -3.69
C PHE A 32 12.71 -2.37 -3.39
N PHE A 33 12.49 -1.98 -2.12
CA PHE A 33 11.32 -1.20 -1.72
C PHE A 33 11.26 0.13 -2.48
N ILE A 34 12.37 0.87 -2.49
CA ILE A 34 12.47 2.17 -3.17
C ILE A 34 12.14 2.00 -4.65
N ASN A 35 12.77 1.03 -5.32
CA ASN A 35 12.60 0.83 -6.75
C ASN A 35 11.20 0.31 -7.12
N GLN A 36 10.56 -0.55 -6.31
CA GLN A 36 9.29 -1.19 -6.70
C GLN A 36 8.04 -0.52 -6.14
N CYS A 37 8.15 0.14 -4.99
CA CYS A 37 7.01 0.74 -4.29
C CYS A 37 7.02 2.27 -4.31
N LEU A 38 8.17 2.92 -4.52
CA LEU A 38 8.29 4.39 -4.55
C LEU A 38 8.61 4.96 -5.92
N ASN A 39 9.18 4.18 -6.85
CA ASN A 39 9.38 4.65 -8.22
C ASN A 39 8.05 4.68 -8.99
N GLU A 40 7.63 5.88 -9.40
CA GLU A 40 6.34 6.09 -10.07
C GLU A 40 6.17 5.22 -11.32
N ASP A 41 7.18 5.16 -12.20
CA ASP A 41 7.12 4.40 -13.45
C ASP A 41 6.93 2.91 -13.19
N LYS A 42 7.62 2.37 -12.17
CA LYS A 42 7.51 0.96 -11.78
C LYS A 42 6.15 0.66 -11.16
N VAL A 43 5.67 1.50 -10.26
CA VAL A 43 4.33 1.35 -9.66
C VAL A 43 3.25 1.46 -10.72
N TYR A 44 3.40 2.38 -11.67
CA TYR A 44 2.49 2.56 -12.79
C TYR A 44 2.49 1.37 -13.75
N PHE A 45 3.67 0.82 -14.06
CA PHE A 45 3.79 -0.42 -14.84
C PHE A 45 3.06 -1.58 -14.15
N ASN A 46 3.27 -1.76 -12.84
CA ASN A 46 2.57 -2.77 -12.05
C ASN A 46 1.06 -2.56 -12.03
N LEU A 47 0.59 -1.31 -11.96
CA LEU A 47 -0.83 -0.97 -12.02
C LEU A 47 -1.43 -1.37 -13.37
N ARG A 48 -0.76 -1.02 -14.48
CA ARG A 48 -1.20 -1.39 -15.83
C ARG A 48 -1.29 -2.90 -15.99
N LEU A 49 -0.28 -3.63 -15.53
CA LEU A 49 -0.25 -5.09 -15.58
C LEU A 49 -1.38 -5.72 -14.74
N ALA A 50 -1.60 -5.22 -13.52
CA ALA A 50 -2.60 -5.78 -12.61
C ALA A 50 -4.06 -5.53 -13.04
N LYS A 51 -4.31 -4.41 -13.73
CA LYS A 51 -5.66 -4.01 -14.19
C LYS A 51 -5.87 -4.18 -15.70
N ASN A 52 -4.91 -4.74 -16.44
CA ASN A 52 -4.92 -4.85 -17.91
C ASN A 52 -5.29 -3.52 -18.59
N MET A 53 -4.71 -2.41 -18.12
CA MET A 53 -5.11 -1.07 -18.54
C MET A 53 -4.58 -0.73 -19.93
N THR A 54 -5.48 -0.29 -20.81
CA THR A 54 -5.14 0.24 -22.14
C THR A 54 -4.88 1.74 -22.13
N ARG A 55 -5.37 2.47 -21.12
CA ARG A 55 -5.27 3.94 -20.99
C ARG A 55 -4.84 4.35 -19.58
N ARG A 56 -4.27 5.55 -19.44
CA ARG A 56 -3.93 6.15 -18.14
C ARG A 56 -5.22 6.57 -17.40
N PRO A 57 -5.30 6.44 -16.06
CA PRO A 57 -6.37 7.03 -15.27
C PRO A 57 -6.47 8.55 -15.46
N SER A 58 -7.59 9.16 -15.07
CA SER A 58 -7.67 10.61 -14.90
C SER A 58 -6.69 11.08 -13.82
N ASP A 59 -6.27 12.34 -13.90
CA ASP A 59 -5.27 12.89 -12.98
C ASP A 59 -5.76 12.89 -11.52
N ASP A 60 -7.06 13.13 -11.30
CA ASP A 60 -7.69 13.10 -9.97
C ASP A 60 -7.52 11.74 -9.27
N ASP A 61 -7.58 10.66 -10.06
CA ASP A 61 -7.54 9.28 -9.57
C ASP A 61 -6.16 8.63 -9.66
N TYR A 62 -5.25 9.25 -10.41
CA TYR A 62 -3.96 8.68 -10.76
C TYR A 62 -3.13 8.37 -9.50
N LEU A 63 -2.94 9.36 -8.63
CA LEU A 63 -2.17 9.20 -7.39
C LEU A 63 -2.83 8.21 -6.43
N ARG A 64 -4.16 8.18 -6.41
CA ARG A 64 -4.93 7.21 -5.61
C ARG A 64 -4.65 5.78 -6.06
N TYR A 65 -4.68 5.51 -7.37
CA TYR A 65 -4.38 4.18 -7.90
C TYR A 65 -2.91 3.79 -7.74
N LEU A 66 -1.98 4.74 -7.89
CA LEU A 66 -0.57 4.49 -7.61
C LEU A 66 -0.35 4.10 -6.15
N ARG A 67 -0.93 4.84 -5.18
CA ARG A 67 -0.87 4.46 -3.75
C ARG A 67 -1.39 3.04 -3.52
N MET A 68 -2.59 2.74 -4.04
CA MET A 68 -3.19 1.42 -3.89
C MET A 68 -2.27 0.32 -4.46
N MET A 69 -1.62 0.58 -5.59
CA MET A 69 -0.71 -0.36 -6.20
C MET A 69 0.60 -0.51 -5.43
N ALA A 70 1.18 0.59 -4.94
CA ALA A 70 2.37 0.54 -4.08
C ALA A 70 2.12 -0.32 -2.83
N TYR A 71 0.98 -0.16 -2.16
CA TYR A 71 0.60 -1.01 -1.03
C TYR A 71 0.46 -2.48 -1.42
N ARG A 72 -0.15 -2.75 -2.59
CA ARG A 72 -0.31 -4.11 -3.10
C ARG A 72 1.03 -4.75 -3.46
N THR A 73 1.92 -4.02 -4.12
CA THR A 73 3.28 -4.48 -4.47
C THR A 73 4.07 -4.83 -3.21
N PHE A 74 4.07 -3.96 -2.21
CA PHE A 74 4.68 -4.24 -0.91
C PHE A 74 4.12 -5.52 -0.28
N THR A 75 2.80 -5.64 -0.26
CA THR A 75 2.09 -6.78 0.33
C THR A 75 2.42 -8.09 -0.38
N ILE A 76 2.54 -8.08 -1.72
CA ILE A 76 2.95 -9.25 -2.51
C ILE A 76 4.41 -9.59 -2.23
N TRP A 77 5.28 -8.59 -2.12
CA TRP A 77 6.69 -8.82 -1.84
C TRP A 77 6.92 -9.45 -0.45
N THR A 78 6.25 -8.93 0.58
CA THR A 78 6.39 -9.45 1.96
C THR A 78 5.66 -10.77 2.17
N HIS A 79 4.42 -10.88 1.71
CA HIS A 79 3.55 -12.02 2.05
C HIS A 79 3.36 -13.02 0.91
N LYS A 80 3.99 -12.80 -0.26
CA LYS A 80 3.75 -13.58 -1.47
C LYS A 80 2.27 -13.48 -1.87
N PHE A 81 1.56 -14.59 -1.83
CA PHE A 81 0.13 -14.65 -2.10
C PHE A 81 -0.65 -14.81 -0.79
N LEU A 82 -1.44 -13.80 -0.41
CA LEU A 82 -2.28 -13.84 0.79
C LEU A 82 -3.60 -14.60 0.59
N GLY A 83 -4.08 -14.73 -0.64
CA GLY A 83 -5.40 -15.28 -0.94
C GLY A 83 -6.54 -14.28 -0.78
N LYS A 84 -7.76 -14.69 -1.18
CA LYS A 84 -8.97 -13.88 -0.98
C LYS A 84 -9.27 -13.81 0.52
N ARG A 85 -9.74 -12.64 0.99
CA ARG A 85 -10.17 -12.43 2.38
C ARG A 85 -9.08 -12.60 3.45
N ASN A 86 -7.81 -12.38 3.11
CA ASN A 86 -6.72 -12.35 4.08
C ASN A 86 -6.01 -10.99 4.02
N ARG A 87 -6.58 -10.00 4.71
CA ARG A 87 -6.05 -8.64 4.76
C ARG A 87 -5.06 -8.52 5.91
N ARG A 88 -3.87 -8.00 5.64
CA ARG A 88 -2.86 -7.66 6.64
C ARG A 88 -2.59 -6.16 6.66
N PRO A 89 -2.42 -5.55 7.83
CA PRO A 89 -2.05 -4.15 7.94
C PRO A 89 -0.64 -3.92 7.38
N VAL A 90 -0.47 -2.80 6.67
CA VAL A 90 0.84 -2.35 6.17
C VAL A 90 1.53 -1.55 7.28
N PRO A 91 2.85 -1.73 7.51
CA PRO A 91 3.58 -0.98 8.52
C PRO A 91 3.49 0.53 8.39
N ALA A 92 3.51 1.24 9.52
CA ALA A 92 3.42 2.70 9.55
C ALA A 92 4.55 3.39 8.77
N CYS A 93 5.77 2.85 8.82
CA CYS A 93 6.91 3.37 8.05
C CYS A 93 6.66 3.32 6.54
N VAL A 94 6.12 2.21 6.05
CA VAL A 94 5.78 2.01 4.64
C VAL A 94 4.61 2.90 4.22
N VAL A 95 3.58 3.01 5.06
CA VAL A 95 2.44 3.91 4.82
C VAL A 95 2.91 5.35 4.66
N LYS A 96 3.77 5.82 5.56
CA LYS A 96 4.33 7.17 5.52
C LYS A 96 5.14 7.39 4.24
N ALA A 97 6.07 6.48 3.92
CA ALA A 97 6.91 6.60 2.72
C ALA A 97 6.08 6.70 1.42
N ILE A 98 5.09 5.82 1.25
CA ILE A 98 4.23 5.81 0.05
C ILE A 98 3.38 7.07 -0.03
N ARG A 99 2.81 7.55 1.08
CA ARG A 99 2.00 8.79 1.10
C ARG A 99 2.81 10.04 0.79
N THR A 100 4.11 10.06 1.12
CA THR A 100 5.00 11.16 0.74
C THR A 100 5.18 11.24 -0.77
N VAL A 101 5.31 10.10 -1.46
CA VAL A 101 5.53 10.06 -2.92
C VAL A 101 4.23 10.24 -3.69
N CYS A 102 3.14 9.67 -3.22
CA CYS A 102 1.83 9.73 -3.86
C CYS A 102 0.83 10.46 -2.93
N PRO A 103 0.92 11.79 -2.78
CA PRO A 103 0.09 12.54 -1.85
C PRO A 103 -1.38 12.53 -2.27
N ASP A 104 -2.26 12.69 -1.28
CA ASP A 104 -3.66 13.03 -1.50
C ASP A 104 -3.84 14.53 -1.34
N PHE A 105 -4.45 15.19 -2.33
CA PHE A 105 -4.54 16.66 -2.36
C PHE A 105 -5.32 17.22 -1.16
N PHE A 106 -6.34 16.49 -0.70
CA PHE A 106 -7.14 16.85 0.47
C PHE A 106 -6.68 16.12 1.75
N SER A 107 -5.60 15.33 1.68
CA SER A 107 -5.12 14.49 2.78
C SER A 107 -6.19 13.54 3.34
N LEU A 108 -7.19 13.18 2.53
CA LEU A 108 -8.29 12.29 2.92
C LEU A 108 -7.88 10.83 2.74
N TYR A 109 -7.00 10.35 3.62
CA TYR A 109 -6.53 8.97 3.56
C TYR A 109 -7.50 8.00 4.26
N ARG A 110 -7.95 6.99 3.51
CA ARG A 110 -8.64 5.83 4.07
C ARG A 110 -7.64 4.93 4.82
N GLY A 111 -7.99 4.55 6.05
CA GLY A 111 -7.22 3.62 6.88
C GLY A 111 -7.39 2.16 6.45
N PHE A 112 -6.84 1.24 7.24
CA PHE A 112 -7.03 -0.19 7.11
C PHE A 112 -8.47 -0.57 7.48
N ILE A 113 -9.17 -1.18 6.54
CA ILE A 113 -10.54 -1.67 6.75
C ILE A 113 -10.48 -3.20 6.85
N PRO A 114 -10.83 -3.79 8.00
CA PRO A 114 -11.05 -5.22 8.13
C PRO A 114 -12.08 -5.72 7.12
N LEU A 115 -12.03 -6.98 6.74
CA LEU A 115 -12.98 -7.52 5.75
C LEU A 115 -14.42 -7.47 6.23
N ASP A 116 -14.62 -7.67 7.52
CA ASP A 116 -15.94 -7.68 8.15
C ASP A 116 -16.60 -6.28 8.07
N ASP A 117 -15.79 -5.23 8.06
CA ASP A 117 -16.24 -3.83 7.98
C ASP A 117 -16.32 -3.30 6.54
N TYR A 118 -15.94 -4.12 5.54
CA TYR A 118 -15.85 -3.65 4.15
C TYR A 118 -17.23 -3.31 3.56
N ALA A 119 -18.25 -4.13 3.85
CA ALA A 119 -19.62 -3.87 3.40
C ALA A 119 -20.20 -2.58 4.01
N ALA A 120 -19.87 -2.28 5.28
CA ALA A 120 -20.28 -1.04 5.93
C ALA A 120 -19.55 0.18 5.38
N ALA A 121 -18.28 0.03 5.00
CA ALA A 121 -17.45 1.11 4.46
C ALA A 121 -17.66 1.40 2.97
N ASP A 122 -18.31 0.53 2.21
CA ASP A 122 -18.79 0.82 0.85
C ASP A 122 -20.15 1.54 0.92
N MET A 123 -21.08 1.08 1.77
CA MET A 123 -22.40 1.71 1.97
C MET A 123 -22.35 3.17 2.47
N ALA A 124 -21.29 3.56 3.18
CA ALA A 124 -21.11 4.92 3.66
C ALA A 124 -20.72 5.94 2.57
N PHE A 125 -20.28 5.47 1.40
CA PHE A 125 -19.81 6.32 0.28
C PHE A 125 -20.77 6.32 -0.91
N ASP A 126 -21.81 5.47 -0.90
CA ASP A 126 -22.91 5.52 -1.86
C ASP A 126 -23.95 6.61 -1.53
N LEU A 127 -23.65 7.50 -0.59
CA LEU A 127 -24.50 8.60 -0.13
C LEU A 127 -24.04 10.00 -0.59
N GLU A 128 -23.06 10.09 -1.50
CA GLU A 128 -22.63 11.34 -2.15
C GLU A 128 -22.88 11.34 -3.66
#